data_AF-B9DLN3-F1
#
_entry.id   AF-B9DLN3-F1
#
_cell.length_a   1.000
_cell.length_b   1.000
_cell.length_c   1.000
_cell.angle_alpha   90.00
_cell.angle_beta   90.00
_cell.angle_gamma   90.00
#
_symmetry.space_group_name_H-M   'P 1'
#
loop_
_entity.id
_entity.type
_entity.pdbx_description
1 polymer ?
#
loop_
_entity_poly.entity_id
_entity_poly.type
_entity_poly.pdbx_seq_one_letter_code
_entity_poly.pdbx_strand_id
1 'polypeptide(L)'
;MKLAWKEMTFYKFKFILIMLIILLLSSMVLFISGLAQGLGRENISMLNNMNAEKFVVQDIKQPVIEKSNIKPDQQSKVENVINEKPFKLGQQTMVSDKTNDLDILLINPVKDFKPALTEGHYPKADNEIAINKKLTGEGLKVGDKIKMKGHDDSFKIVGVMNDTMYAHSSAVMTTNQEFDQLMPHSASFYPVKHMTKAEQSKLNDISGVKVVNEKTLTDNIPSYNAEQAPLNMMIISLFFITAIVLSAFFYVMTIQKISEIGILKAIGIRTRHLLWSLVFQILLVTMISVIISVLLISVLSTFMPVTMPFHITITNMLLVISVFIVVAIVGASLSFIKLVKVNPIQAIGGEA
;
A
#
# COMPACT_ATOMS: atom_id res chain seq x y z
N MET A 1 -16.31 -12.35 32.90
CA MET A 1 -16.12 -13.18 31.68
C MET A 1 -17.31 -14.08 31.36
N LYS A 2 -17.74 -15.01 32.24
CA LYS A 2 -18.89 -15.91 31.93
C LYS A 2 -20.21 -15.18 31.62
N LEU A 3 -20.46 -14.01 32.23
CA LEU A 3 -21.68 -13.22 31.99
C LEU A 3 -21.74 -12.63 30.56
N ALA A 4 -20.66 -11.98 30.11
CA ALA A 4 -20.58 -11.38 28.78
C ALA A 4 -20.78 -12.41 27.65
N TRP A 5 -20.17 -13.59 27.78
CA TRP A 5 -20.33 -14.66 26.79
C TRP A 5 -21.76 -15.20 26.72
N LYS A 6 -22.36 -15.51 27.87
CA LYS A 6 -23.76 -15.97 27.94
C LYS A 6 -24.73 -14.96 27.35
N GLU A 7 -24.47 -13.68 27.58
CA GLU A 7 -25.29 -12.60 27.06
C GLU A 7 -25.19 -12.45 25.54
N MET A 8 -23.97 -12.54 24.99
CA MET A 8 -23.78 -12.54 23.53
C MET A 8 -24.55 -13.68 22.85
N THR A 9 -24.63 -14.84 23.50
CA THR A 9 -25.41 -15.97 23.00
C THR A 9 -26.91 -15.83 23.19
N PHE A 10 -27.39 -14.94 24.08
CA PHE A 10 -28.81 -14.70 24.31
C PHE A 10 -29.36 -13.64 23.33
N TYR A 11 -28.70 -12.48 23.21
CA TYR A 11 -29.11 -11.40 22.30
C TYR A 11 -28.43 -11.48 20.92
N LYS A 12 -28.45 -12.66 20.29
CA LYS A 12 -27.67 -12.97 19.08
C LYS A 12 -27.82 -11.94 17.97
N PHE A 13 -29.06 -11.52 17.66
CA PHE A 13 -29.32 -10.61 16.53
C PHE A 13 -28.69 -9.23 16.72
N LYS A 14 -28.77 -8.67 17.93
CA LYS A 14 -28.17 -7.36 18.27
C LYS A 14 -26.65 -7.41 18.13
N PHE A 15 -26.01 -8.47 18.65
CA PHE A 15 -24.56 -8.61 18.54
C PHE A 15 -24.10 -8.90 17.11
N ILE A 16 -24.86 -9.69 16.33
CA ILE A 16 -24.58 -9.92 14.91
C ILE A 16 -24.62 -8.60 14.14
N LEU A 17 -25.64 -7.76 14.35
CA LEU A 17 -25.75 -6.47 13.66
C LEU A 17 -24.55 -5.56 13.96
N ILE A 18 -24.11 -5.51 15.22
CA ILE A 18 -22.96 -4.68 15.63
C ILE A 18 -21.66 -5.25 15.07
N MET A 19 -21.51 -6.58 15.12
CA MET A 19 -20.36 -7.24 14.52
C MET A 19 -20.30 -6.98 13.01
N LEU A 20 -21.43 -6.97 12.33
CA LEU A 20 -21.55 -6.69 10.91
C LEU A 20 -21.16 -5.24 10.59
N ILE A 21 -21.62 -4.26 11.38
CA ILE A 21 -21.24 -2.85 11.19
C ILE A 21 -19.74 -2.66 11.35
N ILE A 22 -19.15 -3.23 12.41
CA ILE A 22 -17.69 -3.15 12.64
C ILE A 22 -16.95 -3.84 11.49
N LEU A 23 -17.42 -5.01 11.04
CA LEU A 23 -16.85 -5.74 9.91
C LEU A 23 -16.90 -4.92 8.62
N LEU A 24 -18.03 -4.30 8.31
CA LEU A 24 -18.18 -3.49 7.09
C LEU A 24 -17.27 -2.26 7.12
N LEU A 25 -17.26 -1.52 8.24
CA LEU A 25 -16.39 -0.35 8.41
C LEU A 25 -14.90 -0.72 8.31
N SER A 26 -14.47 -1.78 9.01
CA SER A 26 -13.07 -2.24 8.95
C SER A 26 -12.70 -2.75 7.56
N SER A 27 -13.62 -3.44 6.87
CA SER A 27 -13.40 -3.94 5.51
C SER A 27 -13.27 -2.79 4.52
N MET A 28 -14.11 -1.75 4.63
CA MET A 28 -13.99 -0.55 3.81
C MET A 28 -12.67 0.16 4.04
N VAL A 29 -12.26 0.37 5.29
CA VAL A 29 -10.98 0.99 5.63
C VAL A 29 -9.81 0.19 5.05
N LEU A 30 -9.80 -1.13 5.24
CA LEU A 30 -8.77 -2.02 4.70
C LEU A 30 -8.76 -1.98 3.17
N PHE A 31 -9.92 -2.01 2.53
CA PHE A 31 -10.03 -2.01 1.08
C PHE A 31 -9.49 -0.72 0.47
N ILE A 32 -9.90 0.44 0.98
CA ILE A 32 -9.39 1.74 0.51
C ILE A 32 -7.90 1.88 0.82
N SER A 33 -7.45 1.43 1.99
CA SER A 33 -6.01 1.42 2.33
C SER A 33 -5.21 0.51 1.40
N GLY A 34 -5.78 -0.64 1.00
CA GLY A 34 -5.15 -1.58 0.07
C GLY A 34 -5.07 -1.04 -1.35
N LEU A 35 -6.09 -0.33 -1.81
CA LEU A 35 -6.05 0.40 -3.08
C LEU A 35 -5.04 1.55 -3.04
N ALA A 36 -5.00 2.32 -1.96
CA ALA A 36 -4.03 3.41 -1.81
C ALA A 36 -2.59 2.88 -1.84
N GLN A 37 -2.32 1.78 -1.16
CA GLN A 37 -1.01 1.13 -1.21
C GLN A 37 -0.69 0.51 -2.57
N GLY A 38 -1.67 -0.10 -3.24
CA GLY A 38 -1.48 -0.66 -4.57
C GLY A 38 -1.18 0.41 -5.61
N LEU A 39 -1.97 1.49 -5.67
CA LEU A 39 -1.74 2.64 -6.55
C LEU A 39 -0.40 3.33 -6.25
N GLY A 40 -0.08 3.51 -4.95
CA GLY A 40 1.21 4.02 -4.53
C GLY A 40 2.35 3.14 -5.04
N ARG A 41 2.22 1.82 -4.91
CA ARG A 41 3.18 0.83 -5.39
C ARG A 41 3.37 0.89 -6.91
N GLU A 42 2.32 1.07 -7.71
CA GLU A 42 2.46 1.21 -9.18
C GLU A 42 3.23 2.45 -9.62
N ASN A 43 3.29 3.46 -8.76
CA ASN A 43 4.09 4.67 -9.01
C ASN A 43 5.57 4.47 -8.68
N ILE A 44 5.90 3.65 -7.68
CA ILE A 44 7.25 3.63 -7.06
C ILE A 44 7.90 2.25 -7.00
N SER A 45 7.24 1.17 -7.43
CA SER A 45 7.76 -0.19 -7.21
C SER A 45 9.12 -0.42 -7.85
N MET A 46 9.42 0.22 -8.99
CA MET A 46 10.76 0.18 -9.58
C MET A 46 11.82 0.79 -8.64
N LEU A 47 11.55 1.96 -8.04
CA LEU A 47 12.46 2.60 -7.10
C LEU A 47 12.64 1.76 -5.82
N ASN A 48 11.53 1.29 -5.24
CA ASN A 48 11.55 0.50 -4.01
C ASN A 48 12.30 -0.84 -4.22
N ASN A 49 12.11 -1.50 -5.36
CA ASN A 49 12.74 -2.78 -5.66
C ASN A 49 14.27 -2.67 -5.84
N MET A 50 14.79 -1.49 -6.22
CA MET A 50 16.24 -1.27 -6.32
C MET A 50 16.95 -1.36 -4.97
N ASN A 51 16.23 -1.11 -3.85
CA ASN A 51 16.81 -1.06 -2.51
C ASN A 51 18.06 -0.16 -2.44
N ALA A 52 18.02 0.98 -3.13
CA ALA A 52 19.10 1.95 -3.17
C ALA A 52 18.95 2.97 -2.03
N GLU A 53 20.04 3.30 -1.34
CA GLU A 53 20.02 4.34 -0.31
C GLU A 53 19.89 5.74 -0.93
N LYS A 54 20.51 5.91 -2.10
CA LYS A 54 20.65 7.19 -2.78
C LYS A 54 20.60 7.01 -4.30
N PHE A 55 20.32 8.12 -4.98
CA PHE A 55 20.27 8.19 -6.43
C PHE A 55 21.08 9.38 -6.90
N VAL A 56 21.92 9.18 -7.92
CA VAL A 56 22.58 10.26 -8.65
C VAL A 56 21.75 10.56 -9.89
N VAL A 57 21.27 11.79 -9.99
CA VAL A 57 20.40 12.27 -11.07
C VAL A 57 20.95 13.59 -11.62
N GLN A 58 20.42 14.04 -12.75
CA GLN A 58 20.72 15.39 -13.26
C GLN A 58 20.30 16.47 -12.25
N ASP A 59 21.13 17.50 -12.09
CA ASP A 59 20.79 18.63 -11.22
C ASP A 59 19.75 19.54 -11.88
N ILE A 60 18.48 19.30 -11.54
CA ILE A 60 17.32 20.09 -11.94
C ILE A 60 16.49 20.46 -10.70
N LYS A 61 15.71 21.55 -10.79
CA LYS A 61 14.94 22.09 -9.66
C LYS A 61 14.01 21.06 -9.00
N GLN A 62 13.36 20.22 -9.81
CA GLN A 62 12.50 19.12 -9.39
C GLN A 62 13.04 17.83 -10.01
N PRO A 63 13.87 17.06 -9.30
CA PRO A 63 14.47 15.86 -9.83
C PRO A 63 13.40 14.80 -10.12
N VAL A 64 13.27 14.41 -11.38
CA VAL A 64 12.39 13.33 -11.83
C VAL A 64 13.19 12.42 -12.76
N ILE A 65 13.13 11.10 -12.55
CA ILE A 65 14.04 10.18 -13.24
C ILE A 65 13.81 10.12 -14.75
N GLU A 66 12.58 10.31 -15.23
CA GLU A 66 12.29 10.33 -16.68
C GLU A 66 12.81 11.59 -17.40
N LYS A 67 13.22 12.62 -16.66
CA LYS A 67 13.83 13.84 -17.21
C LYS A 67 15.33 13.92 -16.95
N SER A 68 15.89 12.99 -16.20
CA SER A 68 17.31 13.00 -15.85
C SER A 68 18.15 12.64 -17.07
N ASN A 69 18.91 13.60 -17.60
CA ASN A 69 19.84 13.37 -18.70
C ASN A 69 21.27 13.72 -18.27
N ILE A 70 21.99 12.72 -17.73
CA ILE A 70 23.40 12.85 -17.35
C ILE A 70 24.24 12.67 -18.61
N LYS A 71 25.02 13.70 -18.98
CA LYS A 71 25.83 13.69 -20.20
C LYS A 71 26.97 12.66 -20.13
N PRO A 72 27.47 12.12 -21.26
CA PRO A 72 28.51 11.08 -21.27
C PRO A 72 29.80 11.44 -20.50
N ASP A 73 30.20 12.71 -20.52
CA ASP A 73 31.35 13.22 -19.78
C ASP A 73 31.12 13.23 -18.26
N GLN A 74 29.88 13.48 -17.83
CA GLN A 74 29.46 13.39 -16.44
C GLN A 74 29.30 11.93 -16.01
N GLN A 75 28.74 11.08 -16.86
CA GLN A 75 28.58 9.64 -16.61
C GLN A 75 29.91 8.98 -16.26
N SER A 76 30.95 9.24 -17.05
CA SER A 76 32.31 8.73 -16.80
C SER A 76 32.86 9.15 -15.43
N LYS A 77 32.58 10.39 -14.99
CA LYS A 77 33.00 10.89 -13.67
C LYS A 77 32.23 10.24 -12.53
N VAL A 78 30.93 10.04 -12.69
CA VAL A 78 30.09 9.34 -11.71
C VAL A 78 30.55 7.90 -11.57
N GLU A 79 30.73 7.20 -12.70
CA GLU A 79 31.24 5.82 -12.77
C GLU A 79 32.59 5.66 -12.04
N ASN A 80 33.50 6.62 -12.18
CA ASN A 80 34.78 6.59 -11.46
C ASN A 80 34.65 6.70 -9.92
N VAL A 81 33.54 7.23 -9.42
CA VAL A 81 33.30 7.37 -7.97
C VAL A 81 32.59 6.14 -7.40
N ILE A 82 31.56 5.63 -8.09
CA ILE A 82 30.68 4.57 -7.56
C ILE A 82 30.85 3.20 -8.22
N ASN A 83 31.63 3.11 -9.30
CA ASN A 83 31.90 1.89 -10.06
C ASN A 83 30.65 1.14 -10.54
N GLU A 84 29.60 1.89 -10.91
CA GLU A 84 28.31 1.37 -11.38
C GLU A 84 27.89 2.01 -12.69
N LYS A 85 27.29 1.23 -13.58
CA LYS A 85 26.79 1.71 -14.88
C LYS A 85 25.47 2.46 -14.73
N PRO A 86 25.13 3.38 -15.66
CA PRO A 86 23.87 4.10 -15.60
C PRO A 86 22.69 3.15 -15.77
N PHE A 87 21.70 3.32 -14.91
CA PHE A 87 20.35 2.86 -15.17
C PHE A 87 19.70 3.82 -16.16
N LYS A 88 19.22 3.29 -17.27
CA LYS A 88 18.59 4.02 -18.36
C LYS A 88 17.14 3.58 -18.50
N LEU A 89 16.29 4.55 -18.84
CA LEU A 89 14.88 4.29 -19.10
C LEU A 89 14.33 5.20 -20.20
N GLY A 90 13.25 4.76 -20.83
CA GLY A 90 12.56 5.49 -21.87
C GLY A 90 11.13 5.00 -22.03
N GLN A 91 10.21 5.91 -22.35
CA GLN A 91 8.84 5.55 -22.70
C GLN A 91 8.80 4.96 -24.10
N GLN A 92 8.08 3.86 -24.26
CA GLN A 92 7.86 3.22 -25.54
C GLN A 92 6.45 2.64 -25.59
N THR A 93 5.89 2.43 -26.77
CA THR A 93 4.61 1.74 -26.94
C THR A 93 4.85 0.33 -27.47
N MET A 94 4.32 -0.66 -26.76
CA MET A 94 4.29 -2.06 -27.19
C MET A 94 3.04 -2.33 -28.03
N VAL A 95 3.20 -3.04 -29.14
CA VAL A 95 2.13 -3.48 -30.04
C VAL A 95 2.11 -5.01 -30.07
N SER A 96 0.92 -5.59 -29.91
CA SER A 96 0.68 -7.03 -29.98
C SER A 96 -0.61 -7.31 -30.72
N ASP A 97 -0.70 -8.44 -31.42
CA ASP A 97 -1.95 -8.86 -32.07
C ASP A 97 -3.03 -9.28 -31.05
N LYS A 98 -2.64 -9.51 -29.79
CA LYS A 98 -3.53 -9.98 -28.72
C LYS A 98 -4.11 -8.87 -27.86
N THR A 99 -3.48 -7.69 -27.84
CA THR A 99 -3.81 -6.59 -26.93
C THR A 99 -3.91 -5.28 -27.69
N ASN A 100 -4.53 -4.27 -27.08
CA ASN A 100 -4.36 -2.90 -27.59
C ASN A 100 -2.90 -2.45 -27.44
N ASP A 101 -2.54 -1.33 -28.07
CA ASP A 101 -1.28 -0.63 -27.83
C ASP A 101 -1.11 -0.38 -26.32
N LEU A 102 0.02 -0.78 -25.75
CA LEU A 102 0.34 -0.62 -24.33
C LEU A 102 1.54 0.30 -24.15
N ASP A 103 1.38 1.39 -23.42
CA ASP A 103 2.50 2.25 -23.04
C ASP A 103 3.32 1.60 -21.92
N ILE A 104 4.61 1.44 -22.18
CA ILE A 104 5.55 0.75 -21.32
C ILE A 104 6.75 1.66 -21.01
N LEU A 105 7.47 1.29 -19.97
CA LEU A 105 8.77 1.86 -19.64
C LEU A 105 9.85 0.86 -20.03
N LEU A 106 10.58 1.12 -21.11
CA LEU A 106 11.74 0.32 -21.45
C LEU A 106 12.88 0.62 -20.47
N ILE A 107 13.58 -0.41 -19.99
CA ILE A 107 14.72 -0.29 -19.06
C ILE A 107 15.89 -1.16 -19.50
N ASN A 108 17.11 -0.72 -19.18
CA ASN A 108 18.32 -1.52 -19.38
C ASN A 108 18.65 -2.37 -18.12
N PRO A 109 19.45 -3.44 -18.26
CA PRO A 109 19.85 -4.25 -17.14
C PRO A 109 21.12 -3.69 -16.48
N VAL A 110 21.03 -3.29 -15.21
CA VAL A 110 22.17 -2.92 -14.35
C VAL A 110 22.42 -4.02 -13.32
N LYS A 111 23.67 -4.48 -13.21
CA LYS A 111 24.06 -5.72 -12.50
C LYS A 111 23.41 -5.86 -11.12
N ASP A 112 23.53 -4.84 -10.29
CA ASP A 112 23.12 -4.88 -8.88
C ASP A 112 21.67 -4.47 -8.64
N PHE A 113 20.98 -4.02 -9.68
CA PHE A 113 19.64 -3.41 -9.65
C PHE A 113 18.67 -4.03 -10.65
N LYS A 114 18.94 -5.27 -11.10
CA LYS A 114 18.00 -5.99 -11.96
C LYS A 114 16.72 -6.33 -11.17
N PRO A 115 15.53 -6.09 -11.74
CA PRO A 115 14.30 -6.59 -11.16
C PRO A 115 14.35 -8.12 -10.98
N ALA A 116 13.75 -8.63 -9.90
CA ALA A 116 13.68 -10.06 -9.66
C ALA A 116 12.72 -10.71 -10.66
N LEU A 117 13.06 -11.89 -11.17
CA LEU A 117 12.17 -12.65 -12.06
C LEU A 117 11.23 -13.54 -11.25
N THR A 118 9.96 -13.59 -11.65
CA THR A 118 8.98 -14.58 -11.17
C THR A 118 8.91 -15.81 -12.07
N GLU A 119 9.25 -15.66 -13.35
CA GLU A 119 9.23 -16.74 -14.35
C GLU A 119 10.28 -16.49 -15.44
N GLY A 120 10.81 -17.56 -16.04
CA GLY A 120 11.72 -17.47 -17.19
C GLY A 120 13.14 -17.03 -16.84
N HIS A 121 13.80 -16.31 -17.75
CA HIS A 121 15.17 -15.82 -17.59
C HIS A 121 15.36 -14.37 -18.07
N TYR A 122 16.47 -13.75 -17.68
CA TYR A 122 16.84 -12.42 -18.16
C TYR A 122 17.13 -12.46 -19.67
N PRO A 123 16.83 -11.38 -20.42
CA PRO A 123 17.20 -11.26 -21.82
C PRO A 123 18.70 -11.43 -22.04
N LYS A 124 19.08 -12.24 -23.03
CA LYS A 124 20.48 -12.47 -23.41
C LYS A 124 20.77 -12.06 -24.86
N ALA A 125 19.75 -12.12 -25.72
CA ALA A 125 19.84 -11.71 -27.12
C ALA A 125 19.01 -10.45 -27.40
N ASP A 126 19.34 -9.75 -28.47
CA ASP A 126 18.77 -8.44 -28.84
C ASP A 126 17.25 -8.49 -29.10
N ASN A 127 16.70 -9.63 -29.53
CA ASN A 127 15.24 -9.83 -29.72
C ASN A 127 14.54 -10.49 -28.52
N GLU A 128 15.10 -10.41 -27.32
CA GLU A 128 14.51 -10.96 -26.10
C GLU A 128 14.12 -9.86 -25.12
N ILE A 129 12.97 -10.00 -24.49
CA ILE A 129 12.51 -9.07 -23.45
C ILE A 129 11.97 -9.81 -22.22
N ALA A 130 12.05 -9.14 -21.07
CA ALA A 130 11.32 -9.54 -19.87
C ALA A 130 10.28 -8.47 -19.51
N ILE A 131 9.05 -8.90 -19.23
CA ILE A 131 7.90 -8.01 -19.00
C ILE A 131 7.55 -7.93 -17.51
N ASN A 132 6.98 -6.81 -17.06
CA ASN A 132 6.37 -6.71 -15.74
C ASN A 132 5.21 -7.71 -15.57
N LYS A 133 5.07 -8.32 -14.39
CA LYS A 133 3.95 -9.24 -14.07
C LYS A 133 2.56 -8.66 -14.36
N LYS A 134 2.35 -7.34 -14.21
CA LYS A 134 1.05 -6.71 -14.50
C LYS A 134 0.60 -6.95 -15.96
N LEU A 135 1.55 -6.99 -16.89
CA LEU A 135 1.30 -7.22 -18.32
C LEU A 135 0.80 -8.65 -18.62
N THR A 136 0.99 -9.61 -17.71
CA THR A 136 0.40 -10.95 -17.91
C THR A 136 -1.11 -10.95 -17.73
N GLY A 137 -1.66 -9.96 -17.02
CA GLY A 137 -3.10 -9.75 -16.89
C GLY A 137 -3.77 -9.31 -18.19
N GLU A 138 -3.01 -8.71 -19.11
CA GLU A 138 -3.44 -8.36 -20.47
C GLU A 138 -3.37 -9.57 -21.43
N GLY A 139 -2.96 -10.75 -20.94
CA GLY A 139 -2.88 -11.99 -21.72
C GLY A 139 -1.51 -12.29 -22.33
N LEU A 140 -0.49 -11.45 -22.08
CA LEU A 140 0.88 -11.69 -22.51
C LEU A 140 1.55 -12.78 -21.67
N LYS A 141 2.29 -13.69 -22.31
CA LYS A 141 2.97 -14.82 -21.65
C LYS A 141 4.38 -15.02 -22.16
N VAL A 142 5.20 -15.73 -21.38
CA VAL A 142 6.51 -16.21 -21.85
C VAL A 142 6.32 -17.04 -23.13
N GLY A 143 7.12 -16.73 -24.15
CA GLY A 143 7.04 -17.32 -25.48
C GLY A 143 6.28 -16.49 -26.52
N ASP A 144 5.47 -15.52 -26.08
CA ASP A 144 4.77 -14.62 -27.01
C ASP A 144 5.75 -13.68 -27.73
N LYS A 145 5.33 -13.22 -28.90
CA LYS A 145 6.04 -12.23 -29.70
C LYS A 145 5.27 -10.91 -29.68
N ILE A 146 6.01 -9.83 -29.47
CA ILE A 146 5.49 -8.45 -29.50
C ILE A 146 6.37 -7.59 -30.41
N LYS A 147 5.89 -6.41 -30.75
CA LYS A 147 6.65 -5.39 -31.47
C LYS A 147 6.68 -4.09 -30.67
N MET A 148 7.67 -3.25 -30.93
CA MET A 148 7.70 -1.88 -30.42
C MET A 148 7.20 -0.95 -31.53
N LYS A 149 6.37 0.02 -31.18
CA LYS A 149 5.81 0.97 -32.15
C LYS A 149 6.95 1.76 -32.82
N GLY A 150 6.94 1.81 -34.15
CA GLY A 150 8.01 2.44 -34.93
C GLY A 150 9.23 1.55 -35.20
N HIS A 151 9.23 0.29 -34.76
CA HIS A 151 10.25 -0.71 -35.06
C HIS A 151 9.62 -1.97 -35.67
N ASP A 152 10.24 -2.52 -36.71
CA ASP A 152 9.71 -3.70 -37.41
C ASP A 152 10.10 -5.02 -36.72
N ASP A 153 11.13 -4.97 -35.87
CA ASP A 153 11.68 -6.12 -35.17
C ASP A 153 10.66 -6.72 -34.18
N SER A 154 10.70 -8.05 -34.09
CA SER A 154 9.83 -8.82 -33.21
C SER A 154 10.59 -9.34 -32.01
N PHE A 155 10.11 -8.96 -30.83
CA PHE A 155 10.70 -9.33 -29.55
C PHE A 155 9.96 -10.52 -28.94
N LYS A 156 10.71 -11.51 -28.48
CA LYS A 156 10.19 -12.67 -27.75
C LYS A 156 10.21 -12.40 -26.25
N ILE A 157 9.10 -12.66 -25.58
CA ILE A 157 9.02 -12.62 -24.12
C ILE A 157 9.71 -13.86 -23.56
N VAL A 158 10.80 -13.67 -22.80
CA VAL A 158 11.60 -14.77 -22.22
C VAL A 158 11.55 -14.82 -20.69
N GLY A 159 10.99 -13.79 -20.05
CA GLY A 159 10.84 -13.74 -18.61
C GLY A 159 9.74 -12.80 -18.16
N VAL A 160 9.29 -13.01 -16.92
CA VAL A 160 8.35 -12.14 -16.22
C VAL A 160 9.05 -11.62 -14.96
N MET A 161 9.15 -10.31 -14.85
CA MET A 161 9.67 -9.61 -13.68
C MET A 161 8.59 -9.50 -12.61
N ASN A 162 9.02 -9.45 -11.35
CA ASN A 162 8.17 -9.00 -10.26
C ASN A 162 7.66 -7.57 -10.53
N ASP A 163 6.65 -7.17 -9.76
CA ASP A 163 5.99 -5.88 -9.95
C ASP A 163 6.99 -4.72 -9.95
N THR A 164 7.25 -4.20 -11.16
CA THR A 164 8.26 -3.18 -11.46
C THR A 164 7.60 -2.17 -12.38
N MET A 165 7.20 -1.05 -11.78
CA MET A 165 6.47 0.02 -12.41
C MET A 165 6.99 1.36 -11.92
N TYR A 166 6.81 2.37 -12.75
CA TYR A 166 7.10 3.74 -12.39
C TYR A 166 6.09 4.66 -13.06
N ALA A 167 5.46 5.53 -12.28
CA ALA A 167 4.38 6.42 -12.73
C ALA A 167 3.28 5.70 -13.56
N HIS A 168 2.85 4.51 -13.12
CA HIS A 168 1.89 3.59 -13.79
C HIS A 168 2.35 2.96 -15.11
N SER A 169 3.54 3.26 -15.61
CA SER A 169 4.11 2.55 -16.75
C SER A 169 4.73 1.23 -16.30
N SER A 170 4.32 0.13 -16.94
CA SER A 170 4.91 -1.18 -16.69
C SER A 170 6.31 -1.28 -17.28
N ALA A 171 7.29 -1.70 -16.47
CA ALA A 171 8.65 -1.85 -16.96
C ALA A 171 8.78 -3.07 -17.89
N VAL A 172 9.54 -2.89 -18.96
CA VAL A 172 9.98 -3.96 -19.87
C VAL A 172 11.49 -3.85 -20.01
N MET A 173 12.19 -4.93 -19.74
CA MET A 173 13.64 -4.99 -19.75
C MET A 173 14.13 -5.67 -21.03
N THR A 174 15.18 -5.11 -21.62
CA THR A 174 15.88 -5.69 -22.78
C THR A 174 17.40 -5.81 -22.48
N THR A 175 18.25 -6.07 -23.48
CA THR A 175 19.72 -6.01 -23.35
C THR A 175 20.20 -4.55 -23.37
N ASN A 176 21.43 -4.27 -22.90
CA ASN A 176 21.98 -2.90 -23.00
C ASN A 176 22.13 -2.45 -24.47
N GLN A 177 22.51 -3.38 -25.36
CA GLN A 177 22.69 -3.10 -26.79
C GLN A 177 21.36 -2.76 -27.45
N GLU A 178 20.33 -3.58 -27.23
CA GLU A 178 19.00 -3.36 -27.76
C GLU A 178 18.37 -2.09 -27.20
N PHE A 179 18.53 -1.84 -25.90
CA PHE A 179 18.04 -0.61 -25.27
C PHE A 179 18.62 0.64 -25.95
N ASP A 180 19.93 0.67 -26.19
CA ASP A 180 20.60 1.82 -26.80
C ASP A 180 20.20 2.00 -28.28
N GLN A 181 19.84 0.93 -28.99
CA GLN A 181 19.30 0.99 -30.36
C GLN A 181 17.86 1.52 -30.39
N LEU A 182 17.00 1.02 -29.50
CA LEU A 182 15.60 1.45 -29.43
C LEU A 182 15.47 2.87 -28.87
N MET A 183 16.30 3.25 -27.90
CA MET A 183 16.21 4.50 -27.14
C MET A 183 17.53 5.29 -27.17
N PRO A 184 17.93 5.86 -28.32
CA PRO A 184 19.16 6.65 -28.44
C PRO A 184 19.14 7.92 -27.56
N HIS A 185 17.93 8.40 -27.23
CA HIS A 185 17.70 9.50 -26.30
C HIS A 185 16.88 8.98 -25.12
N SER A 186 17.57 8.48 -24.11
CA SER A 186 16.98 7.93 -22.88
C SER A 186 17.36 8.77 -21.66
N ALA A 187 16.54 8.69 -20.63
CA ALA A 187 16.92 9.22 -19.33
C ALA A 187 17.93 8.29 -18.67
N SER A 188 18.83 8.85 -17.86
CA SER A 188 19.88 8.13 -17.15
C SER A 188 20.00 8.61 -15.70
N PHE A 189 20.21 7.65 -14.79
CA PHE A 189 20.46 7.89 -13.37
C PHE A 189 21.26 6.73 -12.78
N TYR A 190 21.78 6.92 -11.56
CA TYR A 190 22.57 5.90 -10.87
C TYR A 190 21.98 5.60 -9.49
N PRO A 191 21.35 4.44 -9.30
CA PRO A 191 21.04 3.95 -7.95
C PRO A 191 22.33 3.53 -7.22
N VAL A 192 22.42 3.82 -5.93
CA VAL A 192 23.58 3.51 -5.08
C VAL A 192 23.10 2.90 -3.76
N LYS A 193 23.50 1.65 -3.47
CA LYS A 193 23.08 0.91 -2.25
C LYS A 193 23.69 1.46 -0.97
N HIS A 194 24.97 1.83 -1.03
CA HIS A 194 25.72 2.35 0.10
C HIS A 194 26.55 3.52 -0.40
N MET A 195 26.37 4.70 0.19
CA MET A 195 27.17 5.86 -0.18
C MET A 195 27.84 6.48 1.04
N THR A 196 29.16 6.53 1.02
CA THR A 196 29.93 7.24 2.04
C THR A 196 29.77 8.75 1.88
N LYS A 197 29.97 9.50 2.97
CA LYS A 197 29.96 10.97 2.92
C LYS A 197 31.00 11.54 1.95
N ALA A 198 32.14 10.86 1.80
CA ALA A 198 33.21 11.26 0.88
C ALA A 198 32.78 11.10 -0.59
N GLU A 199 32.15 9.97 -0.95
CA GLU A 199 31.59 9.76 -2.29
C GLU A 199 30.47 10.76 -2.59
N GLN A 200 29.58 10.99 -1.63
CA GLN A 200 28.50 11.97 -1.78
C GLN A 200 29.04 13.38 -2.05
N SER A 201 30.09 13.80 -1.34
CA SER A 201 30.75 15.09 -1.60
C SER A 201 31.34 15.14 -3.01
N LYS A 202 32.12 14.13 -3.40
CA LYS A 202 32.73 14.06 -4.73
C LYS A 202 31.70 14.09 -5.85
N LEU A 203 30.56 13.42 -5.68
CA LEU A 203 29.48 13.40 -6.67
C LEU A 203 28.78 14.76 -6.78
N ASN A 204 28.54 15.43 -5.65
CA ASN A 204 27.93 16.77 -5.66
C ASN A 204 28.88 17.86 -6.22
N ASP A 205 30.20 17.62 -6.22
CA ASP A 205 31.18 18.52 -6.86
C ASP A 205 31.17 18.39 -8.40
N ILE A 206 30.58 17.34 -8.97
CA ILE A 206 30.42 17.20 -10.42
C ILE A 206 29.30 18.12 -10.88
N SER A 207 29.65 19.18 -11.62
CA SER A 207 28.67 20.12 -12.18
C SER A 207 27.59 19.42 -12.99
N GLY A 208 26.32 19.71 -12.67
CA GLY A 208 25.14 19.24 -13.40
C GLY A 208 24.59 17.88 -12.97
N VAL A 209 25.12 17.28 -11.90
CA VAL A 209 24.53 16.11 -11.23
C VAL A 209 24.29 16.41 -9.75
N LYS A 210 23.36 15.67 -9.16
CA LYS A 210 22.96 15.83 -7.76
C LYS A 210 22.65 14.48 -7.13
N VAL A 211 23.07 14.31 -5.89
CA VAL A 211 22.69 13.15 -5.08
C VAL A 211 21.38 13.43 -4.34
N VAL A 212 20.38 12.58 -4.54
CA VAL A 212 19.07 12.64 -3.89
C VAL A 212 18.75 11.32 -3.19
N ASN A 213 17.73 11.33 -2.31
CA ASN A 213 17.19 10.11 -1.71
C ASN A 213 15.92 9.67 -2.45
N GLU A 214 15.49 8.43 -2.17
CA GLU A 214 14.27 7.85 -2.76
C GLU A 214 13.05 8.75 -2.56
N LYS A 215 12.86 9.25 -1.33
CA LYS A 215 11.73 10.14 -0.99
C LYS A 215 11.65 11.37 -1.88
N THR A 216 12.80 11.99 -2.22
CA THR A 216 12.83 13.16 -3.11
C THR A 216 12.34 12.79 -4.50
N LEU A 217 12.71 11.61 -5.01
CA LEU A 217 12.21 11.14 -6.31
C LEU A 217 10.71 10.85 -6.24
N THR A 218 10.27 10.07 -5.24
CA THR A 218 8.86 9.76 -5.01
C THR A 218 7.98 10.99 -4.88
N ASP A 219 8.39 11.98 -4.08
CA ASP A 219 7.66 13.23 -3.87
C ASP A 219 7.60 14.09 -5.16
N ASN A 220 8.47 13.86 -6.14
CA ASN A 220 8.44 14.58 -7.42
C ASN A 220 7.68 13.82 -8.52
N ILE A 221 7.15 12.62 -8.25
CA ILE A 221 6.25 11.92 -9.17
C ILE A 221 4.86 12.57 -9.10
N PRO A 222 4.35 13.22 -10.17
CA PRO A 222 3.09 13.95 -10.11
C PRO A 222 1.89 13.05 -9.81
N SER A 223 1.80 11.88 -10.45
CA SER A 223 0.72 10.91 -10.26
C SER A 223 0.67 10.38 -8.83
N TYR A 224 1.82 10.08 -8.22
CA TYR A 224 1.89 9.62 -6.83
C TYR A 224 1.24 10.62 -5.87
N ASN A 225 1.62 11.90 -5.93
CA ASN A 225 1.04 12.91 -5.04
C ASN A 225 -0.43 13.18 -5.33
N ALA A 226 -0.80 13.23 -6.61
CA ALA A 226 -2.18 13.48 -7.04
C ALA A 226 -3.15 12.38 -6.56
N GLU A 227 -2.68 11.13 -6.46
CA GLU A 227 -3.48 10.00 -5.99
C GLU A 227 -3.43 9.83 -4.47
N GLN A 228 -2.24 9.89 -3.87
CA GLN A 228 -2.05 9.61 -2.45
C GLN A 228 -2.69 10.68 -1.55
N ALA A 229 -2.67 11.95 -1.95
CA ALA A 229 -3.24 13.01 -1.11
C ALA A 229 -4.77 12.84 -0.89
N PRO A 230 -5.60 12.69 -1.95
CA PRO A 230 -7.03 12.42 -1.77
C PRO A 230 -7.32 11.08 -1.08
N LEU A 231 -6.57 10.02 -1.41
CA LEU A 231 -6.77 8.71 -0.79
C LEU A 231 -6.47 8.73 0.71
N ASN A 232 -5.40 9.42 1.12
CA ASN A 232 -5.08 9.59 2.53
C ASN A 232 -6.15 10.43 3.26
N MET A 233 -6.68 11.50 2.63
CA MET A 233 -7.81 12.24 3.20
C MET A 233 -9.05 11.35 3.38
N MET A 234 -9.34 10.48 2.41
CA MET A 234 -10.44 9.52 2.50
C MET A 234 -10.23 8.52 3.64
N ILE A 235 -9.03 7.96 3.79
CA ILE A 235 -8.69 7.03 4.87
C ILE A 235 -8.82 7.69 6.25
N ILE A 236 -8.26 8.90 6.42
CA ILE A 236 -8.38 9.66 7.66
C ILE A 236 -9.85 9.97 7.99
N SER A 237 -10.63 10.38 6.98
CA SER A 237 -12.06 10.64 7.14
C SER A 237 -12.84 9.37 7.52
N LEU A 238 -12.51 8.22 6.92
CA LEU A 238 -13.12 6.95 7.25
C LEU A 238 -12.80 6.53 8.69
N PHE A 239 -11.57 6.73 9.16
CA PHE A 239 -11.24 6.49 10.57
C PHE A 239 -12.01 7.43 11.51
N PHE A 240 -12.14 8.70 11.14
CA PHE A 240 -12.90 9.68 11.93
C PHE A 240 -14.39 9.32 12.01
N ILE A 241 -15.02 9.00 10.87
CA ILE A 241 -16.42 8.57 10.81
C ILE A 241 -16.60 7.26 11.58
N THR A 242 -15.70 6.30 11.42
CA THR A 242 -15.70 5.04 12.17
C THR A 242 -15.64 5.30 13.67
N ALA A 243 -14.79 6.23 14.13
CA ALA A 243 -14.68 6.59 15.53
C ALA A 243 -16.00 7.10 16.12
N ILE A 244 -16.68 8.00 15.39
CA ILE A 244 -17.98 8.56 15.79
C ILE A 244 -19.05 7.46 15.81
N VAL A 245 -19.16 6.71 14.71
CA VAL A 245 -20.20 5.68 14.54
C VAL A 245 -20.06 4.60 15.61
N LEU A 246 -18.85 4.06 15.82
CA LEU A 246 -18.62 3.04 16.84
C LEU A 246 -18.86 3.58 18.26
N SER A 247 -18.44 4.82 18.55
CA SER A 247 -18.71 5.45 19.85
C SER A 247 -20.20 5.59 20.10
N ALA A 248 -20.97 6.03 19.11
CA ALA A 248 -22.43 6.14 19.21
C ALA A 248 -23.10 4.77 19.39
N PHE A 249 -22.66 3.75 18.66
CA PHE A 249 -23.17 2.39 18.80
C PHE A 249 -22.91 1.80 20.19
N PHE A 250 -21.68 1.94 20.71
CA PHE A 250 -21.35 1.48 22.05
C PHE A 250 -22.11 2.25 23.13
N TYR A 251 -22.33 3.56 22.92
CA TYR A 251 -23.16 4.36 23.79
C TYR A 251 -24.62 3.88 23.83
N VAL A 252 -25.25 3.66 22.68
CA VAL A 252 -26.63 3.13 22.60
C VAL A 252 -26.71 1.73 23.21
N MET A 253 -25.73 0.87 22.92
CA MET A 253 -25.65 -0.48 23.50
C MET A 253 -25.60 -0.43 25.02
N THR A 254 -24.84 0.52 25.57
CA THR A 254 -24.68 0.72 27.02
C THR A 254 -25.96 1.25 27.66
N ILE A 255 -26.64 2.21 27.03
CA ILE A 255 -27.92 2.74 27.52
C ILE A 255 -28.98 1.65 27.60
N GLN A 256 -29.07 0.80 26.58
CA GLN A 256 -30.06 -0.28 26.54
C GLN A 256 -29.85 -1.32 27.67
N LYS A 257 -28.65 -1.38 28.27
CA LYS A 257 -28.32 -2.25 29.40
C LYS A 257 -28.56 -1.61 30.78
N ILE A 258 -29.01 -0.35 30.85
CA ILE A 258 -29.13 0.37 32.12
C ILE A 258 -30.06 -0.35 33.11
N SER A 259 -31.21 -0.87 32.65
CA SER A 259 -32.16 -1.57 33.52
C SER A 259 -31.55 -2.86 34.09
N GLU A 260 -30.92 -3.68 33.23
CA GLU A 260 -30.22 -4.91 33.64
C GLU A 260 -29.11 -4.62 34.67
N ILE A 261 -28.31 -3.59 34.42
CA ILE A 261 -27.25 -3.14 35.32
C ILE A 261 -27.81 -2.60 36.63
N GLY A 262 -28.97 -1.93 36.61
CA GLY A 262 -29.69 -1.47 37.80
C GLY A 262 -30.06 -2.63 38.73
N ILE A 263 -30.61 -3.71 38.16
CA ILE A 263 -30.95 -4.94 38.91
C ILE A 263 -29.68 -5.59 39.48
N LEU A 264 -28.62 -5.72 38.66
CA LEU A 264 -27.35 -6.30 39.12
C LEU A 264 -26.70 -5.47 40.24
N LYS A 265 -26.79 -4.14 40.19
CA LYS A 265 -26.37 -3.25 41.28
C LYS A 265 -27.23 -3.45 42.52
N ALA A 266 -28.55 -3.60 42.38
CA ALA A 266 -29.47 -3.83 43.51
C ALA A 266 -29.21 -5.15 44.25
N ILE A 267 -28.76 -6.19 43.54
CA ILE A 267 -28.37 -7.49 44.12
C ILE A 267 -26.92 -7.45 44.67
N GLY A 268 -26.24 -6.30 44.62
CA GLY A 268 -24.96 -6.06 45.29
C GLY A 268 -23.70 -6.17 44.41
N ILE A 269 -23.84 -6.27 43.09
CA ILE A 269 -22.67 -6.31 42.19
C ILE A 269 -22.00 -4.92 42.11
N ARG A 270 -20.69 -4.89 42.35
CA ARG A 270 -19.88 -3.65 42.28
C ARG A 270 -19.90 -3.05 40.87
N THR A 271 -20.15 -1.74 40.78
CA THR A 271 -20.15 -0.97 39.53
C THR A 271 -18.88 -1.18 38.70
N ARG A 272 -17.69 -1.23 39.33
CA ARG A 272 -16.41 -1.49 38.65
C ARG A 272 -16.40 -2.81 37.87
N HIS A 273 -17.02 -3.86 38.42
CA HIS A 273 -17.08 -5.17 37.76
C HIS A 273 -17.99 -5.12 36.53
N LEU A 274 -19.12 -4.40 36.62
CA LEU A 274 -20.05 -4.21 35.50
C LEU A 274 -19.40 -3.43 34.35
N LEU A 275 -18.68 -2.35 34.67
CA LEU A 275 -17.94 -1.53 33.69
C LEU A 275 -16.87 -2.35 32.96
N TRP A 276 -16.06 -3.13 33.70
CA TRP A 276 -15.04 -4.00 33.09
C TRP A 276 -15.64 -5.11 32.24
N SER A 277 -16.78 -5.68 32.65
CA SER A 277 -17.48 -6.68 31.84
C SER A 277 -17.94 -6.10 30.50
N LEU A 278 -18.43 -4.85 30.49
CA LEU A 278 -18.90 -4.16 29.29
C LEU A 278 -17.75 -3.78 28.35
N VAL A 279 -16.65 -3.24 28.88
CA VAL A 279 -15.43 -2.97 28.07
C VAL A 279 -14.92 -4.25 27.45
N PHE A 280 -14.81 -5.32 28.23
CA PHE A 280 -14.31 -6.60 27.72
C PHE A 280 -15.23 -7.14 26.60
N GLN A 281 -16.54 -7.01 26.75
CA GLN A 281 -17.50 -7.40 25.72
C GLN A 281 -17.33 -6.58 24.43
N ILE A 282 -17.21 -5.25 24.54
CA ILE A 282 -16.99 -4.36 23.40
C ILE A 282 -15.67 -4.68 22.69
N LEU A 283 -14.59 -4.88 23.44
CA LEU A 283 -13.27 -5.23 22.91
C LEU A 283 -13.32 -6.58 22.19
N LEU A 284 -13.92 -7.59 22.80
CA LEU A 284 -14.03 -8.92 22.21
C LEU A 284 -14.84 -8.89 20.91
N VAL A 285 -15.99 -8.20 20.90
CA VAL A 285 -16.83 -8.03 19.70
C VAL A 285 -16.06 -7.30 18.59
N THR A 286 -15.39 -6.19 18.93
CA THR A 286 -14.57 -5.43 17.97
C THR A 286 -13.45 -6.28 17.41
N MET A 287 -12.70 -6.97 18.27
CA MET A 287 -11.56 -7.79 17.87
C MET A 287 -11.98 -8.91 16.94
N ILE A 288 -13.05 -9.64 17.25
CA ILE A 288 -13.57 -10.71 16.39
C ILE A 288 -13.99 -10.15 15.03
N SER A 289 -14.76 -9.05 15.00
CA SER A 289 -15.20 -8.44 13.75
C SER A 289 -14.05 -7.97 12.87
N VAL A 290 -13.04 -7.32 13.45
CA VAL A 290 -11.89 -6.83 12.68
C VAL A 290 -11.04 -8.00 12.18
N ILE A 291 -10.85 -9.06 12.98
CA ILE A 291 -10.15 -10.26 12.52
C ILE A 291 -10.90 -10.90 11.34
N ILE A 292 -12.23 -11.03 11.43
CA ILE A 292 -13.04 -11.56 10.32
C ILE A 292 -12.90 -10.66 9.09
N SER A 293 -12.89 -9.33 9.26
CA SER A 293 -12.67 -8.39 8.16
C SER A 293 -11.30 -8.56 7.51
N VAL A 294 -10.23 -8.68 8.29
CA VAL A 294 -8.87 -8.93 7.77
C VAL A 294 -8.82 -10.26 7.01
N LEU A 295 -9.44 -11.31 7.53
CA LEU A 295 -9.54 -12.60 6.86
C LEU A 295 -10.32 -12.48 5.54
N LEU A 296 -11.47 -11.81 5.57
CA LEU A 296 -12.31 -11.58 4.39
C LEU A 296 -11.53 -10.84 3.30
N ILE A 297 -10.86 -9.74 3.65
CA ILE A 297 -10.08 -8.95 2.70
C ILE A 297 -8.88 -9.73 2.17
N SER A 298 -8.21 -10.51 3.03
CA SER A 298 -7.09 -11.36 2.61
C SER A 298 -7.56 -12.42 1.60
N VAL A 299 -8.69 -13.07 1.85
CA VAL A 299 -9.29 -14.03 0.91
C VAL A 299 -9.72 -13.33 -0.38
N LEU A 300 -10.38 -12.18 -0.31
CA LEU A 300 -10.77 -11.43 -1.51
C LEU A 300 -9.54 -11.04 -2.35
N SER A 301 -8.42 -10.68 -1.71
CA SER A 301 -7.19 -10.31 -2.41
C SER A 301 -6.61 -11.43 -3.27
N THR A 302 -6.82 -12.70 -2.91
CA THR A 302 -6.32 -13.83 -3.73
C THR A 302 -7.11 -14.06 -5.01
N PHE A 303 -8.33 -13.55 -5.09
CA PHE A 303 -9.18 -13.64 -6.28
C PHE A 303 -9.09 -12.40 -7.18
N MET A 304 -8.38 -11.35 -6.76
CA MET A 304 -8.23 -10.14 -7.56
C MET A 304 -7.30 -10.38 -8.75
N PRO A 305 -7.62 -9.83 -9.93
CA PRO A 305 -6.74 -9.91 -11.09
C PRO A 305 -5.45 -9.13 -10.83
N VAL A 306 -4.35 -9.55 -11.45
CA VAL A 306 -3.03 -8.87 -11.32
C VAL A 306 -3.03 -7.44 -11.86
N THR A 307 -4.04 -7.05 -12.64
CA THR A 307 -4.24 -5.70 -13.15
C THR A 307 -4.85 -4.75 -12.12
N MET A 308 -5.48 -5.28 -11.07
CA MET A 308 -6.08 -4.47 -10.01
C MET A 308 -4.99 -3.96 -9.06
N PRO A 309 -4.88 -2.64 -8.85
CA PRO A 309 -3.86 -2.03 -7.97
C PRO A 309 -4.21 -2.23 -6.51
N PHE A 310 -4.15 -3.46 -6.02
CA PHE A 310 -4.51 -3.79 -4.65
C PHE A 310 -3.35 -4.47 -3.93
N HIS A 311 -2.89 -3.85 -2.84
CA HIS A 311 -1.79 -4.39 -2.05
C HIS A 311 -2.01 -4.04 -0.58
N ILE A 312 -2.06 -5.05 0.31
CA ILE A 312 -2.14 -4.82 1.75
C ILE A 312 -0.91 -5.43 2.42
N THR A 313 -0.24 -4.61 3.21
CA THR A 313 0.87 -5.04 4.07
C THR A 313 0.40 -5.44 5.46
N ILE A 314 1.18 -6.28 6.14
CA ILE A 314 0.95 -6.64 7.55
C ILE A 314 0.90 -5.39 8.43
N THR A 315 1.78 -4.42 8.15
CA THR A 315 1.81 -3.13 8.85
C THR A 315 0.45 -2.41 8.77
N ASN A 316 -0.18 -2.39 7.59
CA ASN A 316 -1.51 -1.78 7.43
C ASN A 316 -2.59 -2.55 8.18
N MET A 317 -2.57 -3.88 8.13
CA MET A 317 -3.53 -4.70 8.89
C MET A 317 -3.42 -4.41 10.38
N LEU A 318 -2.20 -4.37 10.92
CA LEU A 318 -1.94 -4.05 12.32
C LEU A 318 -2.35 -2.63 12.69
N LEU A 319 -2.14 -1.65 11.81
CA LEU A 319 -2.58 -0.27 12.02
C LEU A 319 -4.11 -0.22 12.14
N VAL A 320 -4.85 -0.84 11.21
CA VAL A 320 -6.32 -0.86 11.25
C VAL A 320 -6.82 -1.55 12.52
N ILE A 321 -6.27 -2.71 12.88
CA ILE A 321 -6.60 -3.41 14.13
C ILE A 321 -6.38 -2.49 15.34
N SER A 322 -5.23 -1.82 15.39
CA SER A 322 -4.87 -0.93 16.49
C SER A 322 -5.83 0.25 16.61
N VAL A 323 -6.17 0.90 15.48
CA VAL A 323 -7.10 2.04 15.48
C VAL A 323 -8.50 1.62 15.94
N PHE A 324 -9.02 0.49 15.46
CA PHE A 324 -10.33 -0.01 15.89
C PHE A 324 -10.37 -0.36 17.38
N ILE A 325 -9.29 -0.93 17.92
CA ILE A 325 -9.18 -1.19 19.37
C ILE A 325 -9.17 0.11 20.15
N VAL A 326 -8.38 1.12 19.74
CA VAL A 326 -8.32 2.43 20.40
C VAL A 326 -9.69 3.10 20.39
N VAL A 327 -10.37 3.11 19.23
CA VAL A 327 -11.74 3.63 19.11
C VAL A 327 -12.71 2.89 20.02
N ALA A 328 -12.62 1.57 20.11
CA ALA A 328 -13.49 0.77 20.97
C ALA A 328 -13.28 1.10 22.45
N ILE A 329 -12.03 1.32 22.89
CA ILE A 329 -11.71 1.75 24.26
C ILE A 329 -12.29 3.13 24.53
N VAL A 330 -12.12 4.08 23.61
CA VAL A 330 -12.64 5.45 23.75
C VAL A 330 -14.17 5.44 23.80
N GLY A 331 -14.83 4.74 22.88
CA GLY A 331 -16.29 4.63 22.83
C GLY A 331 -16.87 3.94 24.07
N ALA A 332 -16.21 2.89 24.57
CA ALA A 332 -16.61 2.23 25.81
C ALA A 332 -16.41 3.15 27.03
N SER A 333 -15.32 3.93 27.06
CA SER A 333 -15.02 4.88 28.14
C SER A 333 -16.05 6.01 28.21
N LEU A 334 -16.46 6.57 27.07
CA LEU A 334 -17.53 7.58 27.00
C LEU A 334 -18.85 7.04 27.55
N SER A 335 -19.14 5.77 27.31
CA SER A 335 -20.34 5.09 27.81
C SER A 335 -20.36 4.97 29.35
N PHE A 336 -19.19 5.01 30.01
CA PHE A 336 -19.09 4.95 31.47
C PHE A 336 -19.65 6.18 32.18
N ILE A 337 -19.51 7.36 31.59
CA ILE A 337 -19.92 8.63 32.20
C ILE A 337 -21.41 8.59 32.58
N LYS A 338 -22.23 7.98 31.73
CA LYS A 338 -23.67 7.85 31.99
C LYS A 338 -23.97 6.75 33.01
N LEU A 339 -23.25 5.64 32.96
CA LEU A 339 -23.48 4.44 33.78
C LEU A 339 -23.10 4.60 35.26
N VAL A 340 -22.11 5.44 35.54
CA VAL A 340 -21.74 5.84 36.91
C VAL A 340 -22.83 6.71 37.55
N LYS A 341 -23.51 7.54 36.75
CA LYS A 341 -24.58 8.45 37.21
C LYS A 341 -25.96 7.79 37.35
N VAL A 342 -26.12 6.51 36.98
CA VAL A 342 -27.41 5.80 37.11
C VAL A 342 -27.67 5.41 38.56
N ASN A 343 -28.75 5.96 39.13
CA ASN A 343 -29.33 5.52 40.40
C ASN A 343 -30.08 4.18 40.23
N PRO A 344 -29.83 3.16 41.07
CA PRO A 344 -30.48 1.85 40.98
C PRO A 344 -32.02 1.94 41.09
N ILE A 345 -32.52 2.87 41.90
CA ILE A 345 -33.95 3.08 42.14
C ILE A 345 -34.66 3.59 40.86
N GLN A 346 -34.05 4.53 40.14
CA GLN A 346 -34.57 5.04 38.86
C GLN A 346 -34.52 3.99 37.74
N ALA A 347 -33.53 3.08 37.75
CA ALA A 347 -33.35 2.08 36.71
C ALA A 347 -34.39 0.92 36.75
N ILE A 348 -35.07 0.74 37.88
CA ILE A 348 -36.08 -0.30 38.11
C ILE A 348 -37.51 0.29 38.00
N GLY A 349 -37.64 1.58 37.64
CA GLY A 349 -38.94 2.26 37.57
C GLY A 349 -39.45 2.75 38.93
N GLY A 350 -38.56 2.90 39.92
CA GLY A 350 -38.86 3.58 41.17
C GLY A 350 -38.83 5.10 41.00
N GLU A 351 -39.73 5.64 40.19
CA GLU A 351 -40.20 7.01 40.37
C GLU A 351 -41.68 6.91 40.70
N ALA A 352 -42.01 7.28 41.94
CA ALA A 352 -43.28 7.90 42.27
C ALA A 352 -43.17 9.39 41.97
#